data_AF-G3MQP0-F1
#
_entry.id   AF-G3MQP0-F1
#
_cell.length_a   1.000
_cell.length_b   1.000
_cell.length_c   1.000
_cell.angle_alpha   90.00
_cell.angle_beta   90.00
_cell.angle_gamma   90.00
#
_symmetry.space_group_name_H-M   'P 1'
#
loop_
_entity.id
_entity.type
_entity.pdbx_description
1 polymer ?
#
loop_
_entity_poly.entity_id
_entity_poly.type
_entity_poly.pdbx_seq_one_letter_code
_entity_poly.pdbx_strand_id
1 'polypeptide(L)'
;MAYSLGQEISRHQLLYKSKTPPWKETYRNRCRERLRKERQALFESFRSSGEACHNEQQLRCSVTKVVREELDKFSFSSSPPSASLITTNAENTVPEAPWDEAQVNEELMEETLAALIEEELIVWQQYEDMIALQNQEVAAAVHMWSSELVACPVCLKNDLEKEGENIICACGLAIPTALSLKEFRVSIERVVEAHSLRCRSFLSFSFIKTYEPALVCLCNNCDFMSSVL
;
A
#
# COMPACT_ATOMS: atom_id res chain seq x y z
N MET A 1 -16.22 65.07 0.05
CA MET A 1 -15.71 65.11 -1.34
C MET A 1 -15.32 63.70 -1.78
N ALA A 2 -16.29 62.80 -1.96
CA ALA A 2 -16.06 61.37 -2.20
C ALA A 2 -16.86 60.86 -3.43
N TYR A 3 -17.02 61.70 -4.45
CA TYR A 3 -17.82 61.38 -5.64
C TYR A 3 -17.00 61.24 -6.94
N SER A 4 -15.68 61.46 -6.94
CA SER A 4 -14.90 61.45 -8.19
C SER A 4 -14.13 60.15 -8.50
N LEU A 5 -13.90 59.25 -7.54
CA LEU A 5 -13.10 58.03 -7.76
C LEU A 5 -13.89 56.83 -8.31
N GLY A 6 -15.22 56.80 -8.14
CA GLY A 6 -16.07 55.73 -8.67
C GLY A 6 -16.38 55.85 -10.17
N GLN A 7 -16.19 57.05 -10.74
CA GLN A 7 -16.57 57.34 -12.11
C GLN A 7 -15.46 56.97 -13.12
N GLU A 8 -14.19 57.07 -12.71
CA GLU A 8 -13.03 56.69 -13.54
C GLU A 8 -12.87 55.17 -13.67
N ILE A 9 -13.05 54.42 -12.59
CA ILE A 9 -12.98 52.94 -12.62
C ILE A 9 -14.10 52.36 -13.52
N SER A 10 -15.30 52.96 -13.46
CA SER A 10 -16.42 52.57 -14.32
C SER A 10 -16.15 52.86 -15.80
N ARG A 11 -15.53 54.02 -16.11
CA ARG A 11 -15.10 54.39 -17.46
C ARG A 11 -14.04 53.44 -18.03
N HIS A 12 -13.05 53.07 -17.20
CA HIS A 12 -11.98 52.15 -17.60
C HIS A 12 -12.48 50.72 -17.83
N GLN A 13 -13.45 50.25 -17.04
CA GLN A 13 -14.07 48.93 -17.26
C GLN A 13 -14.95 48.89 -18.51
N LEU A 14 -15.63 49.98 -18.87
CA LEU A 14 -16.43 50.07 -20.10
C LEU A 14 -15.57 50.09 -21.38
N LEU A 15 -14.32 50.58 -21.30
CA LEU A 15 -13.38 50.60 -22.42
C LEU A 15 -12.79 49.22 -22.77
N TYR A 16 -12.58 48.36 -21.77
CA TYR A 16 -11.91 47.07 -21.96
C TYR A 16 -12.82 45.85 -21.84
N LYS A 17 -13.95 45.94 -21.13
CA LYS A 17 -14.97 44.88 -21.11
C LYS A 17 -15.99 45.13 -22.22
N SER A 18 -15.53 45.02 -23.47
CA SER A 18 -16.45 44.74 -24.56
C SER A 18 -17.18 43.44 -24.19
N LYS A 19 -18.50 43.51 -24.00
CA LYS A 19 -19.34 42.32 -23.79
C LYS A 19 -18.92 41.33 -24.87
N THR A 20 -18.44 40.14 -24.45
CA THR A 20 -18.01 39.08 -25.36
C THR A 20 -19.05 39.01 -26.47
N PRO A 21 -18.68 39.29 -27.74
CA PRO A 21 -19.65 39.40 -28.81
C PRO A 21 -20.54 38.15 -28.78
N PRO A 22 -21.88 38.28 -28.86
CA PRO A 22 -22.80 37.18 -28.57
C PRO A 22 -22.52 35.92 -29.40
N TRP A 23 -21.90 36.09 -30.58
CA TRP A 23 -21.44 34.99 -31.42
C TRP A 23 -20.32 34.14 -30.80
N LYS A 24 -19.38 34.72 -30.02
CA LYS A 24 -18.29 33.96 -29.37
C LYS A 24 -18.84 33.05 -28.29
N GLU A 25 -19.84 33.51 -27.55
CA GLU A 25 -20.53 32.72 -26.53
C GLU A 25 -21.39 31.63 -27.17
N THR A 26 -22.11 31.97 -28.23
CA THR A 26 -22.86 31.01 -29.07
C THR A 26 -21.93 29.96 -29.67
N TYR A 27 -20.75 30.34 -30.17
CA TYR A 27 -19.75 29.43 -30.72
C TYR A 27 -19.19 28.49 -29.66
N ARG A 28 -18.81 29.02 -28.48
CA ARG A 28 -18.38 28.20 -27.33
C ARG A 28 -19.44 27.20 -26.92
N ASN A 29 -20.71 27.61 -26.91
CA ASN A 29 -21.82 26.71 -26.58
C ASN A 29 -22.03 25.65 -27.66
N ARG A 30 -21.98 26.02 -28.96
CA ARG A 30 -22.06 25.07 -30.08
C ARG A 30 -20.91 24.06 -30.07
N CYS A 31 -19.69 24.48 -29.75
CA CYS A 31 -18.55 23.57 -29.60
C CYS A 31 -18.74 22.63 -28.42
N ARG A 32 -19.18 23.13 -27.26
CA ARG A 32 -19.47 22.30 -26.08
C ARG A 32 -20.58 21.28 -26.36
N GLU A 33 -21.65 21.69 -27.03
CA GLU A 33 -22.75 20.79 -27.42
C GLU A 33 -22.32 19.76 -28.47
N ARG A 34 -21.49 20.16 -29.45
CA ARG A 34 -20.90 19.20 -30.39
C ARG A 34 -20.07 18.16 -29.66
N LEU A 35 -19.20 18.59 -28.74
CA LEU A 35 -18.35 17.69 -27.95
C LEU A 35 -19.17 16.74 -27.08
N ARG A 36 -20.25 17.24 -26.46
CA ARG A 36 -21.19 16.40 -25.70
C ARG A 36 -21.88 15.38 -26.59
N LYS A 37 -22.33 15.79 -27.78
CA LYS A 37 -23.01 14.91 -28.73
C LYS A 37 -22.08 13.83 -29.28
N GLU A 38 -20.85 14.19 -29.66
CA GLU A 38 -19.83 13.23 -30.10
C GLU A 38 -19.49 12.24 -28.98
N ARG A 39 -19.31 12.74 -27.75
CA ARG A 39 -19.07 11.90 -26.58
C ARG A 39 -20.23 10.94 -26.33
N GLN A 40 -21.47 11.44 -26.35
CA GLN A 40 -22.67 10.62 -26.15
C GLN A 40 -22.82 9.57 -27.26
N ALA A 41 -22.59 9.93 -28.52
CA ALA A 41 -22.64 9.02 -29.66
C ALA A 41 -21.58 7.91 -29.53
N LEU A 42 -20.37 8.22 -29.05
CA LEU A 42 -19.36 7.21 -28.73
C LEU A 42 -19.87 6.27 -27.63
N PHE A 43 -20.36 6.80 -26.50
CA PHE A 43 -20.90 5.96 -25.42
C PHE A 43 -22.11 5.11 -25.85
N GLU A 44 -22.99 5.62 -26.70
CA GLU A 44 -24.12 4.88 -27.26
C GLU A 44 -23.66 3.81 -28.26
N SER A 45 -22.61 4.08 -29.05
CA SER A 45 -22.01 3.05 -29.92
C SER A 45 -21.41 1.91 -29.10
N PHE A 46 -20.72 2.20 -28.00
CA PHE A 46 -20.20 1.19 -27.07
C PHE A 46 -21.30 0.43 -26.32
N ARG A 47 -22.43 1.08 -26.03
CA ARG A 47 -23.58 0.45 -25.36
C ARG A 47 -24.46 -0.38 -26.30
N SER A 48 -24.57 0.03 -27.56
CA SER A 48 -25.41 -0.63 -28.57
C SER A 48 -24.70 -1.82 -29.22
N SER A 49 -23.38 -1.78 -29.33
CA SER A 49 -22.57 -2.92 -29.76
C SER A 49 -22.25 -3.80 -28.56
N GLY A 50 -23.12 -4.77 -28.29
CA GLY A 50 -22.94 -5.84 -27.29
C GLY A 50 -21.79 -6.83 -27.60
N GLU A 51 -20.68 -6.36 -28.17
CA GLU A 51 -19.45 -7.08 -28.53
C GLU A 51 -18.25 -6.55 -27.72
N ALA A 52 -18.48 -6.25 -26.45
CA ALA A 52 -17.53 -5.54 -25.58
C ALA A 52 -16.16 -6.22 -25.45
N CYS A 53 -16.06 -7.55 -25.66
CA CYS A 53 -14.80 -8.28 -25.54
C CYS A 53 -13.91 -8.17 -26.81
N HIS A 54 -14.50 -8.14 -28.00
CA HIS A 54 -13.72 -8.06 -29.24
C HIS A 54 -13.22 -6.63 -29.53
N ASN A 55 -14.04 -5.62 -29.20
CA ASN A 55 -13.71 -4.22 -29.44
C ASN A 55 -12.62 -3.68 -28.50
N GLU A 56 -12.55 -4.10 -27.24
CA GLU A 56 -11.48 -3.62 -26.34
C GLU A 56 -10.10 -4.13 -26.79
N GLN A 57 -10.00 -5.41 -27.15
CA GLN A 57 -8.77 -6.01 -27.66
C GLN A 57 -8.34 -5.34 -28.98
N GLN A 58 -9.29 -5.11 -29.89
CA GLN A 58 -9.03 -4.46 -31.18
C GLN A 58 -8.65 -2.98 -31.03
N LEU A 59 -9.27 -2.26 -30.10
CA LEU A 59 -8.91 -0.89 -29.76
C LEU A 59 -7.52 -0.83 -29.11
N ARG A 60 -7.21 -1.71 -28.16
CA ARG A 60 -5.87 -1.82 -27.59
C ARG A 60 -4.84 -2.11 -28.68
N CYS A 61 -5.08 -3.10 -29.54
CA CYS A 61 -4.18 -3.41 -30.65
C CYS A 61 -3.99 -2.22 -31.61
N SER A 62 -5.07 -1.49 -31.91
CA SER A 62 -5.02 -0.32 -32.80
C SER A 62 -4.26 0.84 -32.16
N VAL A 63 -4.49 1.14 -30.88
CA VAL A 63 -3.74 2.17 -30.13
C VAL A 63 -2.26 1.78 -30.05
N THR A 64 -1.96 0.52 -29.74
CA THR A 64 -0.58 0.02 -29.66
C THR A 64 0.15 0.11 -31.00
N LYS A 65 -0.59 -0.13 -32.11
CA LYS A 65 -0.07 -0.01 -33.46
C LYS A 65 0.24 1.45 -33.81
N VAL A 66 -0.68 2.37 -33.55
CA VAL A 66 -0.45 3.81 -33.80
C VAL A 66 0.72 4.34 -32.98
N VAL A 67 0.83 3.94 -31.70
CA VAL A 67 1.95 4.33 -30.84
C VAL A 67 3.28 3.84 -31.40
N ARG A 68 3.36 2.59 -31.89
CA ARG A 68 4.57 2.08 -32.56
C ARG A 68 4.88 2.83 -33.85
N GLU A 69 3.88 3.08 -34.69
CA GLU A 69 4.09 3.79 -35.96
C GLU A 69 4.60 5.21 -35.75
N GLU A 70 4.13 5.93 -34.72
CA GLU A 70 4.65 7.26 -34.39
C GLU A 70 6.06 7.19 -33.78
N LEU A 71 6.34 6.20 -32.92
CA LEU A 71 7.69 5.94 -32.39
C LEU A 71 8.69 5.59 -33.50
N ASP A 72 8.28 4.77 -34.47
CA ASP A 72 9.10 4.40 -35.62
C ASP A 72 9.38 5.64 -36.48
N LYS A 73 8.40 6.52 -36.72
CA LYS A 73 8.62 7.79 -37.43
C LYS A 73 9.64 8.69 -36.73
N PHE A 74 9.62 8.74 -35.40
CA PHE A 74 10.66 9.42 -34.61
C PHE A 74 12.03 8.76 -34.81
N SER A 75 12.08 7.43 -34.79
CA SER A 75 13.31 6.63 -34.96
C SER A 75 13.93 6.75 -36.37
N PHE A 76 13.11 6.93 -37.41
CA PHE A 76 13.58 7.14 -38.78
C PHE A 76 13.93 8.60 -39.07
N SER A 77 13.36 9.55 -38.33
CA SER A 77 13.69 10.98 -38.44
C SER A 77 15.05 11.36 -37.81
N SER A 78 15.66 10.45 -37.04
CA SER A 78 17.00 10.62 -36.45
C SER A 78 18.14 10.05 -37.32
N SER A 79 17.87 9.63 -38.56
CA SER A 79 18.96 9.41 -39.52
C SER A 79 19.59 10.75 -39.93
N PRO A 80 20.92 10.91 -39.84
CA PRO A 80 21.58 12.16 -40.18
C PRO A 80 21.34 12.48 -41.66
N PRO A 81 20.98 13.73 -42.02
CA PRO A 81 20.82 14.08 -43.43
C PRO A 81 22.19 13.97 -44.09
N SER A 82 22.28 13.03 -45.03
CA SER A 82 23.43 12.88 -45.91
C SER A 82 23.70 14.21 -46.62
N ALA A 83 24.97 14.59 -46.61
CA ALA A 83 25.49 15.79 -47.23
C ALA A 83 25.00 15.98 -48.68
N SER A 84 24.40 17.14 -48.97
CA SER A 84 24.49 17.79 -50.29
C SER A 84 24.19 19.29 -50.20
N LEU A 85 25.29 20.06 -50.14
CA LEU A 85 25.55 21.30 -50.88
C LEU A 85 24.45 22.37 -50.95
N ILE A 86 24.61 23.46 -50.19
CA ILE A 86 24.59 24.82 -50.74
C ILE A 86 25.75 25.65 -50.16
N THR A 87 26.42 26.28 -51.10
CA THR A 87 27.57 27.18 -51.14
C THR A 87 27.54 28.41 -50.22
N THR A 88 28.75 28.74 -49.74
CA THR A 88 29.34 30.08 -49.52
C THR A 88 28.69 30.99 -48.46
N ASN A 89 29.36 31.14 -47.31
CA ASN A 89 30.14 32.34 -47.02
C ASN A 89 31.05 32.14 -45.80
N ALA A 90 32.20 32.79 -45.86
CA ALA A 90 33.36 32.63 -45.01
C ALA A 90 33.22 33.30 -43.62
N GLU A 91 34.15 32.90 -42.74
CA GLU A 91 34.61 33.58 -41.52
C GLU A 91 33.73 33.47 -40.26
N ASN A 92 33.94 32.39 -39.50
CA ASN A 92 34.41 32.46 -38.10
C ASN A 92 34.56 31.04 -37.54
N THR A 93 35.79 30.53 -37.52
CA THR A 93 36.14 29.25 -36.88
C THR A 93 36.44 29.47 -35.41
N VAL A 94 35.45 29.22 -34.55
CA VAL A 94 35.68 28.70 -33.20
C VAL A 94 35.35 27.20 -33.27
N PRO A 95 36.26 26.28 -32.93
CA PRO A 95 35.89 24.88 -32.79
C PRO A 95 35.06 24.74 -31.50
N GLU A 96 33.74 24.90 -31.59
CA GLU A 96 32.84 24.36 -30.57
C GLU A 96 32.92 22.84 -30.71
N ALA A 97 33.63 22.21 -29.78
CA ALA A 97 33.55 20.78 -29.59
C ALA A 97 32.06 20.43 -29.40
N PRO A 98 31.47 19.51 -30.20
CA PRO A 98 30.12 19.04 -29.96
C PRO A 98 30.12 18.34 -28.60
N TRP A 99 29.62 19.00 -27.56
CA TRP A 99 29.28 18.29 -26.34
C TRP A 99 28.13 17.37 -26.71
N ASP A 100 28.30 16.05 -26.59
CA ASP A 100 27.21 15.09 -26.81
C ASP A 100 26.15 15.35 -25.72
N GLU A 101 25.14 16.16 -26.04
CA GLU A 101 24.02 16.49 -25.15
C GLU A 101 23.30 15.22 -24.67
N ALA A 102 23.36 14.14 -25.45
CA ALA A 102 22.90 12.80 -25.08
C ALA A 102 23.72 12.19 -23.93
N GLN A 103 25.05 12.37 -23.99
CA GLN A 103 26.07 12.15 -22.93
C GLN A 103 25.58 12.63 -21.56
N VAL A 104 25.46 13.95 -21.49
CA VAL A 104 25.16 14.70 -20.27
C VAL A 104 23.75 14.41 -19.76
N ASN A 105 22.79 14.15 -20.66
CA ASN A 105 21.42 13.83 -20.28
C ASN A 105 21.29 12.41 -19.67
N GLU A 106 22.07 11.45 -20.12
CA GLU A 106 22.09 10.08 -19.55
C GLU A 106 22.72 10.09 -18.15
N GLU A 107 23.87 10.73 -17.97
CA GLU A 107 24.54 10.86 -16.66
C GLU A 107 23.64 11.57 -15.64
N LEU A 108 22.98 12.67 -16.03
CA LEU A 108 22.04 13.39 -15.17
C LEU A 108 20.82 12.51 -14.80
N MET A 109 20.31 11.73 -15.75
CA MET A 109 19.18 10.83 -15.50
C MET A 109 19.58 9.72 -14.51
N GLU A 110 20.77 9.14 -14.64
CA GLU A 110 21.29 8.16 -13.70
C GLU A 110 21.48 8.72 -12.29
N GLU A 111 22.03 9.93 -12.16
CA GLU A 111 22.17 10.62 -10.87
C GLU A 111 20.81 10.86 -10.20
N THR A 112 19.83 11.34 -10.96
CA THR A 112 18.48 11.57 -10.42
C THR A 112 17.80 10.26 -9.99
N LEU A 113 17.96 9.18 -10.75
CA LEU A 113 17.42 7.87 -10.38
C LEU A 113 18.10 7.33 -9.12
N ALA A 114 19.43 7.45 -9.02
CA ALA A 114 20.18 7.02 -7.84
C ALA A 114 19.74 7.78 -6.58
N ALA A 115 19.56 9.10 -6.69
CA ALA A 115 19.07 9.94 -5.59
C ALA A 115 17.66 9.52 -5.13
N LEU A 116 16.75 9.24 -6.07
CA LEU A 116 15.40 8.76 -5.75
C LEU A 116 15.41 7.40 -5.04
N ILE A 117 16.27 6.47 -5.49
CA ILE A 117 16.42 5.17 -4.84
C ILE A 117 16.96 5.33 -3.42
N GLU A 118 17.94 6.21 -3.21
CA GLU A 118 18.47 6.51 -1.88
C GLU A 118 17.39 7.07 -0.95
N GLU A 119 16.58 8.02 -1.43
CA GLU A 119 15.44 8.56 -0.67
C GLU A 119 14.42 7.46 -0.32
N GLU A 120 14.06 6.60 -1.28
CA GLU A 120 13.15 5.48 -1.00
C GLU A 120 13.73 4.56 0.08
N LEU A 121 15.00 4.17 -0.02
CA LEU A 121 15.65 3.30 0.96
C LEU A 121 15.67 3.92 2.36
N ILE A 122 15.90 5.23 2.48
CA ILE A 122 15.83 5.96 3.75
C ILE A 122 14.41 5.88 4.33
N VAL A 123 13.38 6.08 3.50
CA VAL A 123 11.98 5.97 3.93
C VAL A 123 11.68 4.55 4.40
N TRP A 124 12.07 3.52 3.63
CA TRP A 124 11.89 2.12 4.01
C TRP A 124 12.54 1.81 5.36
N GLN A 125 13.79 2.24 5.55
CA GLN A 125 14.51 2.04 6.81
C GLN A 125 13.79 2.71 7.99
N GLN A 126 13.30 3.94 7.82
CA GLN A 126 12.53 4.63 8.86
C GLN A 126 11.23 3.88 9.22
N TYR A 127 10.55 3.30 8.22
CA TYR A 127 9.38 2.47 8.47
C TYR A 127 9.72 1.20 9.25
N GLU A 128 10.80 0.52 8.89
CA GLU A 128 11.27 -0.67 9.60
C GLU A 128 11.63 -0.35 11.06
N ASP A 129 12.35 0.74 11.30
CA ASP A 129 12.72 1.20 12.63
C ASP A 129 11.48 1.55 13.47
N MET A 130 10.51 2.26 12.88
CA MET A 130 9.25 2.60 13.55
C MET A 130 8.44 1.35 13.91
N ILE A 131 8.33 0.39 12.98
CA ILE A 131 7.62 -0.88 13.24
C ILE A 131 8.34 -1.67 14.33
N ALA A 132 9.68 -1.70 14.32
CA ALA A 132 10.46 -2.39 15.35
C ALA A 132 10.21 -1.80 16.75
N LEU A 133 10.18 -0.47 16.87
CA LEU A 133 9.84 0.22 18.12
C LEU A 133 8.41 -0.07 18.57
N GLN A 134 7.42 0.03 17.67
CA GLN A 134 6.03 -0.30 17.99
C GLN A 134 5.87 -1.74 18.47
N ASN A 135 6.53 -2.69 17.79
CA ASN A 135 6.53 -4.08 18.19
C ASN A 135 7.16 -4.28 19.58
N GLN A 136 8.24 -3.54 19.88
CA GLN A 136 8.87 -3.55 21.20
C GLN A 136 7.94 -3.00 22.29
N GLU A 137 7.23 -1.90 22.02
CA GLU A 137 6.23 -1.33 22.94
C GLU A 137 5.09 -2.30 23.22
N VAL A 138 4.55 -2.93 22.17
CA VAL A 138 3.50 -3.96 22.28
C VAL A 138 4.02 -5.16 23.09
N ALA A 139 5.22 -5.64 22.81
CA ALA A 139 5.83 -6.75 23.54
C ALA A 139 6.03 -6.41 25.02
N ALA A 140 6.46 -5.19 25.34
CA ALA A 140 6.60 -4.71 26.70
C ALA A 140 5.24 -4.64 27.42
N ALA A 141 4.20 -4.11 26.76
CA ALA A 141 2.84 -4.05 27.31
C ALA A 141 2.28 -5.46 27.58
N VAL A 142 2.44 -6.39 26.63
CA VAL A 142 2.04 -7.80 26.81
C VAL A 142 2.80 -8.44 27.96
N HIS A 143 4.11 -8.20 28.08
CA HIS A 143 4.90 -8.71 29.18
C HIS A 143 4.39 -8.17 30.53
N MET A 144 4.12 -6.86 30.62
CA MET A 144 3.56 -6.25 31.83
C MET A 144 2.21 -6.88 32.23
N TRP A 145 1.33 -7.16 31.27
CA TRP A 145 -0.01 -7.71 31.54
C TRP A 145 -0.02 -9.22 31.79
N SER A 146 0.95 -9.95 31.23
CA SER A 146 1.00 -11.43 31.30
C SER A 146 1.98 -12.00 32.33
N SER A 147 2.75 -11.15 33.03
CA SER A 147 3.82 -11.63 33.92
C SER A 147 3.34 -12.37 35.17
N GLU A 148 2.08 -12.15 35.59
CA GLU A 148 1.58 -12.66 36.87
C GLU A 148 0.30 -13.50 36.76
N LEU A 149 -0.40 -13.42 35.63
CA LEU A 149 -1.69 -14.06 35.43
C LEU A 149 -1.54 -15.32 34.56
N VAL A 150 -2.10 -16.42 35.02
CA VAL A 150 -2.17 -17.68 34.27
C VAL A 150 -3.63 -18.04 34.11
N ALA A 151 -4.14 -18.00 32.88
CA ALA A 151 -5.51 -18.38 32.60
C ALA A 151 -5.75 -19.86 32.94
N CYS A 152 -6.89 -20.16 33.56
CA CYS A 152 -7.25 -21.53 33.90
C CYS A 152 -7.50 -22.36 32.63
N PRO A 153 -6.77 -23.47 32.42
CA PRO A 153 -6.87 -24.26 31.19
C PRO A 153 -8.19 -25.03 31.06
N VAL A 154 -8.93 -25.19 32.17
CA VAL A 154 -10.23 -25.91 32.19
C VAL A 154 -11.38 -24.99 31.82
N CYS A 155 -11.46 -23.79 32.41
CA CYS A 155 -12.58 -22.88 32.18
C CYS A 155 -12.30 -21.78 31.14
N LEU A 156 -11.02 -21.48 30.88
CA LEU A 156 -10.54 -20.44 29.97
C LEU A 156 -11.11 -19.03 30.25
N LYS A 157 -11.64 -18.80 31.46
CA LYS A 157 -12.35 -17.57 31.83
C LYS A 157 -11.71 -16.82 32.99
N ASN A 158 -11.21 -17.56 33.97
CA ASN A 158 -10.66 -16.99 35.20
C ASN A 158 -9.17 -17.30 35.28
N ASP A 159 -8.43 -16.44 35.97
CA ASP A 159 -7.03 -16.68 36.28
C ASP A 159 -6.88 -17.67 37.44
N LEU A 160 -5.69 -18.27 37.50
CA LEU A 160 -5.26 -19.16 38.56
C LEU A 160 -4.58 -18.37 39.66
N GLU A 161 -4.91 -18.73 40.89
CA GLU A 161 -4.31 -18.15 42.10
C GLU A 161 -3.52 -19.22 42.86
N LYS A 162 -2.45 -18.79 43.51
CA LYS A 162 -1.62 -19.66 44.36
C LYS A 162 -2.05 -19.51 45.81
N GLU A 163 -2.57 -20.58 46.39
CA GLU A 163 -2.93 -20.65 47.80
C GLU A 163 -2.10 -21.76 48.48
N GLY A 164 -0.97 -21.39 49.08
CA GLY A 164 -0.04 -22.34 49.70
C GLY A 164 0.48 -23.38 48.69
N GLU A 165 0.26 -24.67 48.94
CA GLU A 165 0.62 -25.77 48.04
C GLU A 165 -0.50 -26.15 47.05
N ASN A 166 -1.49 -25.26 46.85
CA ASN A 166 -2.57 -25.48 45.90
C ASN A 166 -2.61 -24.36 44.86
N ILE A 167 -2.90 -24.73 43.62
CA ILE A 167 -3.27 -23.78 42.57
C ILE A 167 -4.78 -23.88 42.40
N ILE A 168 -5.49 -22.78 42.60
CA ILE A 168 -6.95 -22.73 42.63
C ILE A 168 -7.49 -21.80 41.55
N CYS A 169 -8.73 -22.05 41.15
CA CYS A 169 -9.48 -21.21 40.23
C CYS A 169 -10.89 -20.99 40.75
N ALA A 170 -11.47 -19.81 40.49
CA ALA A 170 -12.86 -19.50 40.79
C ALA A 170 -13.88 -20.44 40.09
N CYS A 171 -13.47 -21.21 39.07
CA CYS A 171 -14.33 -22.25 38.48
C CYS A 171 -14.44 -23.54 39.32
N GLY A 172 -13.75 -23.61 40.47
CA GLY A 172 -13.73 -24.79 41.36
C GLY A 172 -12.59 -25.77 41.09
N LEU A 173 -11.67 -25.45 40.17
CA LEU A 173 -10.45 -26.22 39.97
C LEU A 173 -9.50 -25.99 41.16
N ALA A 174 -9.01 -27.07 41.77
CA ALA A 174 -8.04 -27.02 42.85
C ALA A 174 -7.01 -28.14 42.63
N ILE A 175 -5.78 -27.74 42.34
CA ILE A 175 -4.69 -28.64 41.98
C ILE A 175 -3.63 -28.61 43.09
N PRO A 176 -3.43 -29.72 43.83
CA PRO A 176 -2.39 -29.80 44.85
C PRO A 176 -1.03 -29.94 44.17
N THR A 177 -0.23 -28.87 44.22
CA THR A 177 1.12 -28.82 43.63
C THR A 177 2.04 -27.88 44.42
N ALA A 178 3.30 -28.30 44.60
CA ALA A 178 4.33 -27.42 45.15
C ALA A 178 4.81 -26.36 44.13
N LEU A 179 4.43 -26.48 42.85
CA LEU A 179 4.88 -25.59 41.78
C LEU A 179 4.35 -24.17 41.95
N SER A 180 5.17 -23.18 41.58
CA SER A 180 4.75 -21.80 41.40
C SER A 180 3.85 -21.64 40.18
N LEU A 181 3.07 -20.55 40.10
CA LEU A 181 2.24 -20.26 38.93
C LEU A 181 3.07 -20.15 37.64
N LYS A 182 4.31 -19.65 37.74
CA LYS A 182 5.24 -19.53 36.60
C LYS A 182 5.67 -20.90 36.09
N GLU A 183 6.07 -21.81 36.98
CA GLU A 183 6.45 -23.18 36.59
C GLU A 183 5.25 -23.97 36.04
N PHE A 184 4.07 -23.75 36.61
CA PHE A 184 2.83 -24.36 36.14
C PHE A 184 2.47 -23.87 34.73
N ARG A 185 2.60 -22.55 34.47
CA ARG A 185 2.42 -21.96 33.14
C ARG A 185 3.35 -22.60 32.11
N VAL A 186 4.64 -22.69 32.40
CA VAL A 186 5.63 -23.33 31.50
C VAL A 186 5.26 -24.79 31.22
N SER A 187 4.68 -25.49 32.20
CA SER A 187 4.24 -26.88 32.02
C SER A 187 3.04 -26.99 31.08
N ILE A 188 2.06 -26.07 31.17
CA ILE A 188 0.95 -25.98 30.22
C ILE A 188 1.47 -25.63 28.82
N GLU A 189 2.28 -24.57 28.71
CA GLU A 189 2.83 -24.08 27.43
C GLU A 189 3.59 -25.19 26.70
N ARG A 190 4.45 -25.94 27.42
CA ARG A 190 5.19 -27.07 26.85
C ARG A 190 4.28 -28.11 26.20
N VAL A 191 3.19 -28.48 26.86
CA VAL A 191 2.26 -29.50 26.35
C VAL A 191 1.45 -28.96 25.17
N VAL A 192 1.02 -27.70 25.24
CA VAL A 192 0.31 -27.02 24.14
C VAL A 192 1.20 -26.87 22.92
N GLU A 193 2.45 -26.46 23.08
CA GLU A 193 3.45 -26.33 22.01
C GLU A 193 3.78 -27.68 21.38
N ALA A 194 3.97 -28.72 22.19
CA ALA A 194 4.21 -30.07 21.69
C ALA A 194 3.07 -30.57 20.79
N HIS A 195 1.82 -30.23 21.14
CA HIS A 195 0.65 -30.53 20.33
C HIS A 195 0.55 -29.63 19.08
N SER A 196 0.79 -28.32 19.21
CA SER A 196 0.59 -27.34 18.14
C SER A 196 1.49 -27.56 16.92
N LEU A 197 2.64 -28.20 17.11
CA LEU A 197 3.52 -28.66 16.03
C LEU A 197 2.86 -29.66 15.08
N ARG A 198 1.90 -30.45 15.57
CA ARG A 198 1.26 -31.54 14.82
C ARG A 198 -0.20 -31.27 14.50
N CYS A 199 -0.89 -30.45 15.28
CA CYS A 199 -2.31 -30.19 15.12
C CYS A 199 -2.70 -28.78 15.57
N ARG A 200 -3.61 -28.14 14.82
CA ARG A 200 -4.08 -26.77 15.08
C ARG A 200 -5.37 -26.69 15.91
N SER A 201 -5.88 -27.83 16.38
CA SER A 201 -7.07 -27.87 17.22
C SER A 201 -6.74 -27.53 18.68
N PHE A 202 -7.78 -27.21 19.45
CA PHE A 202 -7.66 -26.90 20.87
C PHE A 202 -7.54 -28.17 21.71
N LEU A 203 -6.72 -28.10 22.76
CA LEU A 203 -6.65 -29.12 23.81
C LEU A 203 -7.76 -28.88 24.83
N SER A 204 -8.43 -29.97 25.21
CA SER A 204 -9.38 -29.99 26.32
C SER A 204 -8.65 -30.45 27.57
N PHE A 205 -8.73 -29.68 28.65
CA PHE A 205 -8.10 -30.01 29.93
C PHE A 205 -9.13 -30.52 30.92
N SER A 206 -8.74 -31.53 31.69
CA SER A 206 -9.55 -32.12 32.74
C SER A 206 -8.69 -32.51 33.93
N PHE A 207 -9.20 -32.30 35.14
CA PHE A 207 -8.51 -32.64 36.37
C PHE A 207 -9.08 -33.93 36.96
N ILE A 208 -8.21 -34.91 37.20
CA ILE A 208 -8.58 -36.21 37.74
C ILE A 208 -8.21 -36.22 39.23
N LYS A 209 -9.23 -36.28 40.08
CA LYS A 209 -9.08 -36.31 41.54
C LYS A 209 -9.00 -37.76 42.04
N THR A 210 -7.92 -38.45 41.69
CA THR A 210 -7.60 -39.83 42.12
C THR A 210 -6.56 -39.85 43.24
N TYR A 211 -6.10 -41.04 43.64
CA TYR A 211 -4.99 -41.21 44.61
C TYR A 211 -3.73 -40.43 44.18
N GLU A 212 -3.48 -40.38 42.88
CA GLU A 212 -2.53 -39.46 42.25
C GLU A 212 -3.33 -38.39 41.47
N PRO A 213 -3.40 -37.15 41.97
CA PRO A 213 -4.12 -36.07 41.29
C PRO A 213 -3.32 -35.60 40.08
N ALA A 214 -3.94 -35.63 38.90
CA ALA A 214 -3.28 -35.25 37.65
C ALA A 214 -4.16 -34.32 36.81
N LEU A 215 -3.56 -33.28 36.24
CA LEU A 215 -4.17 -32.46 35.21
C LEU A 215 -3.79 -33.05 33.85
N VAL A 216 -4.80 -33.52 33.12
CA VAL A 216 -4.61 -34.20 31.84
C VAL A 216 -5.22 -33.37 30.73
N CYS A 217 -4.55 -33.34 29.58
CA CYS A 217 -5.07 -32.74 28.37
C CYS A 217 -5.30 -33.79 27.29
N LEU A 218 -6.29 -33.53 26.44
CA LEU A 218 -6.66 -34.39 25.31
C LEU A 218 -7.06 -33.57 24.09
N CYS A 219 -6.75 -34.09 22.91
CA CYS A 219 -7.17 -33.52 21.64
C CYS A 219 -8.23 -34.41 20.98
N ASN A 220 -9.39 -33.82 20.65
CA ASN A 220 -10.50 -34.53 20.02
C ASN A 220 -10.28 -34.84 18.52
N ASN A 221 -9.18 -34.37 17.92
CA ASN A 221 -8.91 -34.48 16.49
C ASN A 221 -7.72 -35.37 16.13
N CYS A 222 -6.73 -35.51 17.03
CA CYS A 222 -5.48 -36.21 16.73
C CYS A 222 -5.08 -37.25 17.81
N ASP A 223 -6.00 -37.60 18.71
CA ASP A 223 -5.83 -38.55 19.81
C ASP A 223 -4.62 -38.25 20.72
N PHE A 224 -4.13 -37.01 20.71
CA PHE A 224 -3.07 -36.58 21.59
C PHE A 224 -3.58 -36.54 23.04
N MET A 225 -2.84 -37.13 23.95
CA MET A 225 -3.10 -37.12 25.38
C MET A 225 -1.78 -36.95 26.14
N SER A 226 -1.76 -36.06 27.12
CA SER A 226 -0.58 -35.86 27.98
C SER A 226 -1.00 -35.40 29.36
N SER A 227 -0.25 -35.82 30.38
CA SER A 227 -0.29 -35.16 31.68
C SER A 227 0.46 -33.83 31.61
N VAL A 228 -0.04 -32.83 32.31
CA VAL A 228 0.59 -31.51 32.48
C VAL A 228 1.46 -31.48 33.74
N LEU A 229 1.10 -32.31 34.73
CA LEU A 229 1.74 -32.45 36.03
C LEU A 229 2.22 -33.89 36.25
#